data_AF-A0A1N6DFS3-F1
#
_entry.id   AF-A0A1N6DFS3-F1
#
_cell.length_a   1.000
_cell.length_b   1.000
_cell.length_c   1.000
_cell.angle_alpha   90.00
_cell.angle_beta   90.00
_cell.angle_gamma   90.00
#
_symmetry.space_group_name_H-M   'P 1'
#
loop_
_entity.id
_entity.type
_entity.pdbx_description
1 polymer ?
#
loop_
_entity_poly.entity_id
_entity_poly.type
_entity_poly.pdbx_seq_one_letter_code
_entity_poly.pdbx_strand_id
1 'polypeptide(L)'
;MKNKLIAIVWLPLALLLGGCFNATPSEQLMQQKIDARIQQETQGLFKVVALKKLNAYQPDDNTYLAKLKLTLEATQSIDDMIEAVKNDPTLPPLQKMQSGLTLTAMKLAMPNVKAGDRVESTKVYRFIKTENGWRLDKAVEDTSL
;
A
#
# COMPACT_ATOMS: atom_id res chain seq x y z
N MET A 1 26.31 63.05 0.10
CA MET A 1 26.74 62.82 1.49
C MET A 1 25.52 62.82 2.41
N LYS A 2 25.16 61.65 2.96
CA LYS A 2 24.67 61.41 4.34
C LYS A 2 24.16 59.96 4.42
N ASN A 3 25.04 59.09 4.92
CA ASN A 3 24.72 57.74 5.38
C ASN A 3 23.61 57.79 6.44
N LYS A 4 22.62 56.91 6.31
CA LYS A 4 21.86 56.34 7.43
C LYS A 4 21.83 54.83 7.21
N LEU A 5 22.76 54.11 7.82
CA LEU A 5 22.57 53.42 9.11
C LEU A 5 21.54 52.29 9.01
N ILE A 6 22.10 51.12 8.74
CA ILE A 6 21.76 49.80 9.28
C ILE A 6 20.80 49.88 10.48
N ALA A 7 19.62 49.26 10.35
CA ALA A 7 18.81 48.84 11.50
C ALA A 7 17.84 47.72 11.09
N ILE A 8 17.99 46.56 11.77
CA ILE A 8 16.99 45.49 11.98
C ILE A 8 16.81 44.55 10.76
N VAL A 9 17.36 43.33 10.63
CA VAL A 9 17.79 42.26 11.54
C VAL A 9 16.98 42.18 12.83
N TRP A 10 15.78 41.57 12.77
CA TRP A 10 15.37 40.43 13.62
C TRP A 10 13.88 40.09 13.47
N LEU A 11 13.61 38.80 13.25
CA LEU A 11 12.47 38.00 13.75
C LEU A 11 11.03 38.36 13.27
N PRO A 12 10.18 37.38 12.85
CA PRO A 12 10.25 36.02 13.36
C PRO A 12 10.22 34.89 12.33
N LEU A 13 11.30 34.13 12.39
CA LEU A 13 11.44 32.69 12.19
C LEU A 13 10.56 31.91 13.21
N ALA A 14 9.26 32.20 13.30
CA ALA A 14 8.32 31.56 14.25
C ALA A 14 7.21 30.74 13.58
N LEU A 15 7.17 30.66 12.25
CA LEU A 15 6.16 29.86 11.53
C LEU A 15 6.61 28.41 11.22
N LEU A 16 7.80 28.00 11.66
CA LEU A 16 8.29 26.62 11.52
C LEU A 16 7.86 25.70 12.68
N LEU A 17 7.06 26.20 13.64
CA LEU A 17 6.48 25.41 14.73
C LEU A 17 5.05 24.94 14.40
N GLY A 18 4.72 24.80 13.12
CA GLY A 18 3.54 24.09 12.65
C GLY A 18 3.70 22.58 12.79
N GLY A 19 3.80 22.08 14.03
CA GLY A 19 3.42 20.73 14.42
C GLY A 19 4.04 19.55 13.66
N CYS A 20 5.22 19.08 14.09
CA CYS A 20 5.51 17.65 14.07
C CYS A 20 4.68 16.95 15.18
N PHE A 21 3.35 17.13 15.15
CA PHE A 21 2.44 16.27 15.90
C PHE A 21 2.57 14.88 15.32
N ASN A 22 2.69 13.87 16.19
CA ASN A 22 2.71 12.43 15.87
C ASN A 22 1.94 12.08 14.57
N ALA A 23 2.64 12.18 13.44
CA ALA A 23 1.98 12.12 12.15
C ALA A 23 1.69 10.65 11.86
N THR A 24 0.42 10.27 11.83
CA THR A 24 -0.05 8.96 11.36
C THR A 24 0.27 8.80 9.87
N PRO A 25 0.35 7.58 9.32
CA PRO A 25 0.56 7.40 7.87
C PRO A 25 -0.55 8.09 7.07
N SER A 26 -0.18 8.84 6.03
CA SER A 26 -1.15 9.47 5.14
C SER A 26 -1.92 8.43 4.32
N GLU A 27 -3.12 8.77 3.88
CA GLU A 27 -3.94 7.84 3.05
C GLU A 27 -3.26 7.52 1.73
N GLN A 28 -2.53 8.47 1.13
CA GLN A 28 -1.71 8.26 -0.06
C GLN A 28 -0.59 7.23 0.19
N LEU A 29 0.10 7.34 1.33
CA LEU A 29 1.14 6.37 1.70
C LEU A 29 0.52 4.98 1.94
N MET A 30 -0.62 4.91 2.63
CA MET A 30 -1.34 3.65 2.84
C MET A 30 -1.73 3.00 1.52
N GLN A 31 -2.34 3.76 0.59
CA GLN A 31 -2.68 3.31 -0.75
C GLN A 31 -1.45 2.77 -1.49
N GLN A 32 -0.36 3.53 -1.54
CA GLN A 32 0.85 3.13 -2.25
C GLN A 32 1.43 1.82 -1.69
N LYS A 33 1.54 1.71 -0.35
CA LYS A 33 2.14 0.53 0.28
C LYS A 33 1.24 -0.70 0.15
N ILE A 34 -0.07 -0.54 0.24
CA ILE A 34 -1.03 -1.63 0.11
C ILE A 34 -1.13 -2.08 -1.35
N ASP A 35 -1.18 -1.18 -2.31
CA ASP A 35 -1.19 -1.52 -3.73
C ASP A 35 0.06 -2.33 -4.13
N ALA A 36 1.25 -1.87 -3.71
CA ALA A 36 2.49 -2.62 -3.93
C ALA A 36 2.46 -4.02 -3.30
N ARG A 37 1.90 -4.15 -2.08
CA ARG A 37 1.75 -5.45 -1.41
C ARG A 37 0.79 -6.36 -2.17
N ILE A 38 -0.38 -5.86 -2.58
CA ILE A 38 -1.39 -6.64 -3.29
C ILE A 38 -0.87 -7.09 -4.65
N GLN A 39 -0.19 -6.21 -5.38
CA GLN A 39 0.44 -6.59 -6.66
C GLN A 39 1.46 -7.71 -6.45
N GLN A 40 2.28 -7.65 -5.40
CA GLN A 40 3.22 -8.72 -5.09
C GLN A 40 2.52 -10.03 -4.70
N GLU A 41 1.55 -9.99 -3.77
CA GLU A 41 0.85 -11.18 -3.25
C GLU A 41 -0.01 -11.88 -4.33
N THR A 42 -0.56 -11.10 -5.26
CA THR A 42 -1.45 -11.60 -6.32
C THR A 42 -0.75 -11.77 -7.66
N GLN A 43 0.58 -11.63 -7.70
CA GLN A 43 1.39 -11.67 -8.93
C GLN A 43 0.89 -10.69 -10.01
N GLY A 44 0.33 -9.56 -9.59
CA GLY A 44 -0.23 -8.53 -10.46
C GLY A 44 -1.66 -8.78 -10.94
N LEU A 45 -2.32 -9.87 -10.50
CA LEU A 45 -3.71 -10.16 -10.87
C LEU A 45 -4.65 -9.03 -10.42
N PHE A 46 -4.40 -8.44 -9.25
CA PHE A 46 -5.22 -7.37 -8.71
C PHE A 46 -4.41 -6.09 -8.50
N LYS A 47 -5.05 -4.96 -8.78
CA LYS A 47 -4.61 -3.62 -8.35
C LYS A 47 -5.64 -3.01 -7.42
N VAL A 48 -5.22 -2.12 -6.53
CA VAL A 48 -6.15 -1.39 -5.65
C VAL A 48 -6.69 -0.17 -6.38
N VAL A 49 -7.99 -0.15 -6.69
CA VAL A 49 -8.64 1.00 -7.38
C VAL A 49 -9.34 1.95 -6.43
N ALA A 50 -9.68 1.50 -5.22
CA ALA A 50 -10.16 2.36 -4.16
C ALA A 50 -9.74 1.82 -2.79
N LEU A 51 -9.46 2.73 -1.88
CA LEU A 51 -9.20 2.45 -0.48
C LEU A 51 -9.99 3.44 0.35
N LYS A 52 -10.78 2.90 1.27
CA LYS A 52 -11.55 3.67 2.24
C LYS A 52 -11.12 3.28 3.63
N LYS A 53 -10.63 4.26 4.40
CA LYS A 53 -10.40 4.09 5.83
C LYS A 53 -11.73 4.00 6.56
N LEU A 54 -11.96 2.87 7.23
CA LEU A 54 -13.17 2.63 8.03
C LEU A 54 -12.95 3.06 9.47
N ASN A 55 -11.81 2.67 10.05
CA ASN A 55 -11.41 3.03 11.41
C ASN A 55 -9.88 3.00 11.52
N ALA A 56 -9.32 3.60 12.57
CA ALA A 56 -7.92 3.47 12.90
C ALA A 56 -7.66 3.68 14.39
N TYR A 57 -6.61 3.04 14.90
CA TYR A 57 -6.16 3.18 16.27
C TYR A 57 -4.63 3.15 16.33
N GLN A 58 -4.07 3.94 17.22
CA GLN A 58 -2.63 4.04 17.45
C GLN A 58 -2.31 3.51 18.85
N PRO A 59 -1.94 2.24 19.02
CA PRO A 59 -1.64 1.67 20.33
C PRO A 59 -0.41 2.31 21.00
N ASP A 60 0.55 2.80 20.21
CA ASP A 60 1.78 3.43 20.70
C ASP A 60 2.36 4.40 19.65
N ASP A 61 3.42 5.12 20.00
CA ASP A 61 4.04 6.12 19.11
C ASP A 61 4.60 5.56 17.80
N ASN A 62 4.85 4.24 17.74
CA ASN A 62 5.49 3.56 16.63
C ASN A 62 4.54 2.65 15.85
N THR A 63 3.31 2.43 16.31
CA THR A 63 2.38 1.47 15.70
C THR A 63 1.06 2.13 15.37
N TYR A 64 0.63 2.00 14.12
CA TYR A 64 -0.67 2.49 13.66
C TYR A 64 -1.45 1.35 12.99
N LEU A 65 -2.66 1.10 13.47
CA LEU A 65 -3.58 0.10 12.93
C LEU A 65 -4.70 0.81 12.17
N ALA A 66 -4.90 0.43 10.91
CA ALA A 66 -5.97 0.98 10.08
C ALA A 66 -6.88 -0.13 9.56
N LYS A 67 -8.18 -0.06 9.85
CA LYS A 67 -9.21 -0.87 9.22
C LYS A 67 -9.59 -0.24 7.89
N LEU A 68 -9.31 -0.94 6.80
CA LEU A 68 -9.45 -0.41 5.45
C LEU A 68 -10.37 -1.32 4.63
N LYS A 69 -11.29 -0.70 3.90
CA LYS A 69 -12.04 -1.34 2.82
C LYS A 69 -11.32 -1.07 1.51
N LEU A 70 -10.91 -2.13 0.84
CA LEU A 70 -10.25 -2.10 -0.46
C LEU A 70 -11.25 -2.51 -1.54
N THR A 71 -11.22 -1.81 -2.66
CA THR A 71 -11.78 -2.29 -3.93
C THR A 71 -10.61 -2.69 -4.80
N LEU A 72 -10.51 -3.99 -5.09
CA LEU A 72 -9.52 -4.55 -5.98
C LEU A 72 -10.14 -4.74 -7.35
N GLU A 73 -9.39 -4.42 -8.40
CA GLU A 73 -9.79 -4.66 -9.79
C GLU A 73 -8.83 -5.66 -10.42
N ALA A 74 -9.38 -6.71 -11.02
CA ALA A 74 -8.61 -7.67 -11.78
C ALA A 74 -8.02 -6.99 -13.03
N THR A 75 -6.71 -7.11 -13.23
CA THR A 75 -6.02 -6.46 -14.34
C THR A 75 -6.07 -7.29 -15.63
N GLN A 76 -6.22 -8.61 -15.48
CA GLN A 76 -6.19 -9.61 -16.54
C GLN A 76 -6.90 -10.89 -16.08
N SER A 77 -7.17 -11.82 -16.99
CA SER A 77 -7.67 -13.14 -16.60
C SER A 77 -6.55 -14.01 -16.05
N ILE A 78 -6.89 -15.00 -15.21
CA ILE A 78 -5.90 -15.95 -14.68
C ILE A 78 -5.30 -16.81 -15.81
N ASP A 79 -6.08 -17.08 -16.87
CA ASP A 79 -5.59 -17.82 -18.03
C ASP A 79 -4.51 -17.05 -18.79
N ASP A 80 -4.71 -15.74 -18.99
CA ASP A 80 -3.68 -14.88 -19.61
C ASP A 80 -2.39 -14.85 -18.78
N MET A 81 -2.50 -14.87 -17.45
CA MET A 81 -1.34 -14.93 -16.55
C MET A 81 -0.57 -16.24 -16.66
N ILE A 82 -1.29 -17.37 -16.72
CA ILE A 82 -0.68 -18.69 -16.87
C ILE A 82 0.07 -18.75 -18.20
N GLU A 83 -0.54 -18.22 -19.27
CA GLU A 83 0.10 -18.17 -20.58
C GLU A 83 1.33 -17.23 -20.59
N ALA A 84 1.25 -16.08 -19.94
CA ALA A 84 2.37 -15.16 -19.78
C ALA A 84 3.56 -15.80 -19.06
N VAL A 85 3.32 -16.45 -17.91
CA VAL A 85 4.37 -17.16 -17.14
C VAL A 85 4.99 -18.29 -17.96
N LYS A 86 4.18 -19.05 -18.69
CA LYS A 86 4.65 -20.15 -19.54
C LYS A 86 5.59 -19.65 -20.64
N ASN A 87 5.21 -18.55 -21.29
CA ASN A 87 5.91 -18.00 -22.45
C ASN A 87 7.04 -17.02 -22.10
N ASP A 88 7.20 -16.62 -20.84
CA ASP A 88 8.25 -15.68 -20.42
C ASP A 88 9.66 -16.28 -20.56
N PRO A 89 10.53 -15.79 -21.47
CA PRO A 89 11.86 -16.34 -21.65
C PRO A 89 12.83 -15.98 -20.51
N THR A 90 12.48 -15.02 -19.67
CA THR A 90 13.33 -14.52 -18.57
C THR A 90 13.19 -15.35 -17.29
N LEU A 91 12.10 -16.11 -17.14
CA LEU A 91 11.84 -16.93 -15.97
C LEU A 91 12.54 -18.31 -16.06
N PRO A 92 13.33 -18.70 -15.05
CA PRO A 92 13.86 -20.06 -14.94
C PRO A 92 12.74 -21.12 -14.87
N PRO A 93 12.96 -22.35 -15.37
CA PRO A 93 11.94 -23.41 -15.38
C PRO A 93 11.29 -23.69 -14.02
N LEU A 94 12.07 -23.65 -12.93
CA LEU A 94 11.56 -23.87 -11.58
C LEU A 94 10.60 -22.75 -11.13
N GLN A 95 10.91 -21.49 -11.46
CA GLN A 95 10.05 -20.34 -11.13
C GLN A 95 8.75 -20.36 -11.95
N LYS A 96 8.82 -20.79 -13.21
CA LYS A 96 7.63 -21.00 -14.05
C LYS A 96 6.71 -22.05 -13.44
N MET A 97 7.27 -23.17 -12.97
CA MET A 97 6.50 -24.22 -12.31
C MET A 97 5.84 -23.72 -11.03
N GLN A 98 6.59 -23.04 -10.15
CA GLN A 98 6.05 -22.48 -8.90
C GLN A 98 4.92 -21.48 -9.16
N SER A 99 5.15 -20.53 -10.06
CA SER A 99 4.15 -19.50 -10.41
C SER A 99 2.92 -20.13 -11.06
N GLY A 100 3.11 -21.10 -11.97
CA GLY A 100 2.02 -21.86 -12.60
C GLY A 100 1.16 -22.63 -11.59
N LEU A 101 1.76 -23.24 -10.57
CA LEU A 101 1.02 -23.89 -9.48
C LEU A 101 0.20 -22.86 -8.67
N THR A 102 0.78 -21.71 -8.34
CA THR A 102 0.06 -20.64 -7.63
C THR A 102 -1.13 -20.13 -8.44
N LEU A 103 -0.93 -19.84 -9.73
CA LEU A 103 -2.00 -19.38 -10.61
C LEU A 103 -3.08 -20.44 -10.84
N THR A 104 -2.71 -21.71 -10.93
CA THR A 104 -3.68 -22.81 -11.02
C THR A 104 -4.52 -22.91 -9.76
N ALA A 105 -3.92 -22.79 -8.57
CA ALA A 105 -4.65 -22.75 -7.31
C ALA A 105 -5.60 -21.53 -7.24
N MET A 106 -5.16 -20.37 -7.72
CA MET A 106 -6.03 -19.19 -7.84
C MET A 106 -7.20 -19.43 -8.80
N LYS A 107 -6.97 -20.07 -9.96
CA LYS A 107 -8.04 -20.44 -10.91
C LYS A 107 -9.06 -21.37 -10.27
N LEU A 108 -8.63 -22.32 -9.45
CA LEU A 108 -9.56 -23.20 -8.73
C LEU A 108 -10.41 -22.43 -7.71
N ALA A 109 -9.81 -21.46 -7.01
CA ALA A 109 -10.53 -20.62 -6.05
C ALA A 109 -11.46 -19.59 -6.72
N MET A 110 -11.07 -19.10 -7.90
CA MET A 110 -11.72 -18.00 -8.60
C MET A 110 -11.78 -18.29 -10.13
N PRO A 111 -12.60 -19.25 -10.57
CA PRO A 111 -12.53 -19.80 -11.93
C PRO A 111 -12.93 -18.85 -13.05
N ASN A 112 -13.68 -17.79 -12.73
CA ASN A 112 -14.28 -16.90 -13.73
C ASN A 112 -13.78 -15.46 -13.63
N VAL A 113 -12.64 -15.20 -12.98
CA VAL A 113 -12.09 -13.84 -12.88
C VAL A 113 -11.61 -13.37 -14.23
N LYS A 114 -12.09 -12.20 -14.63
CA LYS A 114 -11.75 -11.49 -15.88
C LYS A 114 -11.23 -10.10 -15.58
N ALA A 115 -10.51 -9.53 -16.55
CA ALA A 115 -10.07 -8.14 -16.48
C ALA A 115 -11.27 -7.20 -16.23
N GLY A 116 -11.11 -6.28 -15.30
CA GLY A 116 -12.14 -5.32 -14.88
C GLY A 116 -13.07 -5.82 -13.78
N ASP A 117 -13.05 -7.11 -13.43
CA ASP A 117 -13.84 -7.61 -12.30
C ASP A 117 -13.39 -6.96 -11.00
N ARG A 118 -14.35 -6.62 -10.14
CA ARG A 118 -14.08 -5.95 -8.86
C ARG A 118 -14.46 -6.82 -7.69
N VAL A 119 -13.57 -6.87 -6.71
CA VAL A 119 -13.80 -7.54 -5.43
C VAL A 119 -13.54 -6.58 -4.29
N GLU A 120 -14.38 -6.64 -3.26
CA GLU A 120 -14.20 -5.87 -2.04
C GLU A 120 -13.52 -6.71 -0.97
N SER A 121 -12.57 -6.13 -0.25
CA SER A 121 -11.89 -6.78 0.86
C SER A 121 -11.76 -5.81 2.02
N THR A 122 -12.15 -6.22 3.22
CA THR A 122 -11.94 -5.44 4.44
C THR A 122 -10.85 -6.10 5.26
N LYS A 123 -9.79 -5.36 5.60
CA LYS A 123 -8.65 -5.85 6.37
C LYS A 123 -8.15 -4.78 7.33
N VAL A 124 -7.57 -5.20 8.44
CA VAL A 124 -6.80 -4.31 9.32
C VAL A 124 -5.33 -4.42 8.95
N TYR A 125 -4.69 -3.28 8.69
CA TYR A 125 -3.27 -3.21 8.36
C TYR A 125 -2.49 -2.52 9.46
N ARG A 126 -1.36 -3.13 9.84
CA ARG A 126 -0.39 -2.56 10.78
C ARG A 126 0.70 -1.81 10.03
N PHE A 127 0.90 -0.57 10.43
CA PHE A 127 1.99 0.29 10.01
C PHE A 127 2.92 0.52 11.19
N ILE A 128 4.21 0.46 10.94
CA ILE A 128 5.26 0.71 11.94
C ILE A 128 6.05 1.94 11.53
N LYS A 129 6.26 2.86 12.47
CA LYS A 129 7.09 4.05 12.31
C LYS A 129 8.56 3.65 12.32
N THR A 130 9.30 4.19 11.37
CA THR A 130 10.75 3.99 11.23
C THR A 130 11.42 5.35 11.07
N GLU A 131 12.76 5.38 11.09
CA GLU A 131 13.54 6.59 10.80
C GLU A 131 13.19 7.18 9.42
N ASN A 132 12.83 6.32 8.45
CA ASN A 132 12.44 6.71 7.08
C ASN A 132 10.92 6.90 6.92
N GLY A 133 10.18 7.13 8.01
CA GLY A 133 8.72 7.27 8.01
C GLY A 133 7.98 5.95 8.21
N TRP A 134 6.71 5.87 7.80
CA TRP A 134 5.87 4.69 8.05
C TRP A 134 6.08 3.58 7.03
N ARG A 135 6.15 2.35 7.54
CA ARG A 135 6.24 1.12 6.76
C ARG A 135 5.01 0.26 7.00
N LEU A 136 4.43 -0.29 5.92
CA LEU A 136 3.43 -1.35 6.03
C LEU A 136 4.11 -2.64 6.50
N ASP A 137 3.71 -3.14 7.67
CA ASP A 137 4.28 -4.35 8.26
C ASP A 137 3.49 -5.59 7.83
N LYS A 138 2.21 -5.69 8.21
CA LYS A 138 1.36 -6.83 7.87
C LYS A 138 -0.13 -6.51 7.95
N ALA A 139 -0.95 -7.34 7.32
CA ALA A 139 -2.36 -7.45 7.68
C ALA A 139 -2.47 -8.18 9.04
N VAL A 140 -3.42 -7.77 9.87
CA VAL A 140 -3.73 -8.40 11.16
C VAL A 140 -5.19 -8.83 11.19
N GLU A 141 -5.49 -9.82 12.02
CA GLU A 141 -6.87 -10.24 12.26
C GLU A 141 -7.68 -9.06 12.83
N ASP A 142 -8.93 -8.96 12.39
CA ASP A 142 -9.83 -7.92 12.87
C ASP A 142 -10.35 -8.32 14.25
N THR A 143 -9.62 -7.94 15.30
CA THR A 143 -10.04 -8.13 16.69
C THR A 143 -11.01 -7.04 17.17
N SER A 144 -11.71 -6.36 16.25
CA SER A 144 -12.63 -5.24 16.46
C SER A 144 -11.93 -3.97 16.95
N LEU A 145 -11.55 -3.12 15.97
CA LEU A 145 -11.22 -1.70 16.14
C LEU A 145 -12.48 -0.83 16.26
#